data_AF-A0A0Q0VJR1-F1
#
_entry.id   AF-A0A0Q0VJR1-F1
#
_cell.length_a   1.000
_cell.length_b   1.000
_cell.length_c   1.000
_cell.angle_alpha   90.00
_cell.angle_beta   90.00
_cell.angle_gamma   90.00
#
_symmetry.space_group_name_H-M   'P 1'
#
loop_
_entity.id
_entity.type
_entity.pdbx_description
1 polymer ?
#
loop_
_entity_poly.entity_id
_entity_poly.type
_entity_poly.pdbx_seq_one_letter_code
_entity_poly.pdbx_strand_id
1 'polypeptide(L)'
;MSDENKNSIMYLIAYLVPVLTGILVYIMYGNDNRMKFHGVQAILLGIAIFIIDIISYFLVPLFLPLLYIFDLLIAIVWLYGIYVGYEASINKDIFIPYIGDYAANVTGFKK
;
A
#
# COMPACT_ATOMS: atom_id res chain seq x y z
N MET A 1 12.12 21.19 14.88
CA MET A 1 11.26 20.15 14.30
C MET A 1 11.68 18.85 14.95
N SER A 2 10.85 18.25 15.82
CA SER A 2 11.21 17.02 16.54
C SER A 2 11.46 15.88 15.56
N ASP A 3 12.35 14.95 15.91
CA ASP A 3 12.69 13.80 15.06
C ASP A 3 11.47 12.89 14.75
N GLU A 4 10.38 13.00 15.52
CA GLU A 4 9.09 12.37 15.23
C GLU A 4 8.50 12.74 13.86
N ASN A 5 8.74 13.96 13.37
CA ASN A 5 8.19 14.44 12.10
C ASN A 5 9.03 14.09 10.87
N LYS A 6 10.28 13.62 11.04
CA LYS A 6 11.18 13.38 9.89
C LYS A 6 10.69 12.26 8.98
N ASN A 7 9.92 11.32 9.52
CA ASN A 7 9.49 10.11 8.80
C ASN A 7 8.01 10.16 8.39
N SER A 8 7.23 11.14 8.82
CA SER A 8 5.77 11.19 8.58
C SER A 8 5.40 11.17 7.09
N ILE A 9 6.15 11.88 6.24
CA ILE A 9 5.89 11.92 4.80
C ILE A 9 6.24 10.60 4.09
N MET A 10 7.15 9.81 4.64
CA MET A 10 7.57 8.56 4.01
C MET A 10 6.48 7.49 4.10
N TYR A 11 5.58 7.57 5.10
CA TYR A 11 4.38 6.75 5.14
C TYR A 11 3.44 7.03 3.96
N LEU A 12 3.28 8.29 3.56
CA LEU A 12 2.51 8.65 2.36
C LEU A 12 3.21 8.16 1.09
N ILE A 13 4.52 8.40 1.00
CA ILE A 13 5.34 7.99 -0.15
C ILE A 13 5.24 6.48 -0.36
N ALA A 14 5.25 5.66 0.70
CA ALA A 14 5.11 4.21 0.61
C ALA A 14 3.92 3.78 -0.27
N TYR A 15 2.80 4.50 -0.23
CA TYR A 15 1.57 4.16 -0.97
C TYR A 15 1.38 4.93 -2.28
N LEU A 16 2.26 5.89 -2.62
CA LEU A 16 2.09 6.72 -3.82
C LEU A 16 2.23 5.89 -5.12
N VAL A 17 3.30 5.11 -5.22
CA VAL A 17 3.52 4.13 -6.30
C VAL A 17 3.82 2.80 -5.63
N PRO A 18 2.80 2.09 -5.11
CA PRO A 18 2.92 1.20 -3.96
C PRO A 18 4.03 0.14 -4.05
N VAL A 19 4.24 -0.44 -5.24
CA VAL A 19 5.33 -1.41 -5.46
C VAL A 19 6.70 -0.73 -5.38
N LEU A 20 6.93 0.34 -6.17
CA LEU A 20 8.23 1.00 -6.26
C LEU A 20 8.57 1.72 -4.95
N THR A 21 7.66 2.56 -4.45
CA THR A 21 7.92 3.36 -3.26
C THR A 21 7.84 2.52 -1.98
N GLY A 22 7.03 1.46 -1.95
CA GLY A 22 7.03 0.50 -0.86
C GLY A 22 8.36 -0.25 -0.74
N ILE A 23 8.97 -0.68 -1.87
CA ILE A 23 10.32 -1.27 -1.88
C ILE A 23 11.35 -0.27 -1.36
N LEU A 24 11.30 0.98 -1.83
CA LEU A 24 12.23 2.02 -1.37
C LEU A 24 12.12 2.23 0.15
N VAL A 25 10.90 2.37 0.68
CA VAL A 25 10.67 2.52 2.13
C VAL A 25 11.17 1.31 2.91
N TYR A 26 10.90 0.09 2.43
CA TYR A 26 11.35 -1.14 3.08
C TYR A 26 12.88 -1.21 3.19
N ILE A 27 13.60 -0.84 2.13
CA ILE A 27 15.08 -0.87 2.10
C ILE A 27 15.67 0.27 2.95
N MET A 28 15.14 1.49 2.82
CA MET A 28 15.68 2.67 3.50
C MET A 28 15.50 2.62 5.02
N TYR A 29 14.44 1.96 5.50
CA TYR A 29 14.07 1.91 6.90
C TYR A 29 14.26 0.53 7.53
N GLY A 30 15.30 -0.21 7.11
CA GLY A 30 15.57 -1.60 7.53
C GLY A 30 15.60 -1.88 9.05
N ASN A 31 15.82 -0.86 9.89
CA ASN A 31 15.84 -0.95 11.36
C ASN A 31 14.51 -0.55 12.03
N ASP A 32 13.56 0.02 11.30
CA ASP A 32 12.26 0.47 11.81
C ASP A 32 11.16 -0.49 11.34
N ASN A 33 10.70 -1.36 12.25
CA ASN A 33 9.70 -2.38 11.94
C ASN A 33 8.36 -1.78 11.51
N ARG A 34 8.00 -0.59 12.00
CA ARG A 34 6.75 0.09 11.65
C ARG A 34 6.82 0.64 10.21
N MET A 35 7.92 1.29 9.85
CA MET A 35 8.15 1.72 8.47
C MET A 35 8.22 0.54 7.50
N LYS A 36 8.92 -0.53 7.87
CA LYS A 36 8.94 -1.75 7.08
C LYS A 36 7.55 -2.34 6.88
N PHE A 37 6.72 -2.34 7.93
CA PHE A 37 5.33 -2.81 7.84
C PHE A 37 4.56 -2.04 6.76
N HIS A 38 4.61 -0.72 6.76
CA HIS A 38 3.92 0.08 5.73
C HIS A 38 4.53 -0.10 4.34
N GLY A 39 5.86 -0.26 4.24
CA GLY A 39 6.52 -0.62 2.98
C GLY A 39 6.02 -1.95 2.42
N VAL A 40 6.00 -3.01 3.24
CA VAL A 40 5.52 -4.34 2.83
C VAL A 40 4.02 -4.34 2.52
N GLN A 41 3.20 -3.69 3.36
CA GLN A 41 1.75 -3.56 3.13
C GLN A 41 1.47 -2.82 1.81
N ALA A 42 2.23 -1.77 1.49
CA ALA A 42 2.12 -1.06 0.22
C ALA A 42 2.55 -1.92 -0.98
N ILE A 43 3.66 -2.66 -0.88
CA ILE A 43 4.11 -3.59 -1.93
C ILE A 43 3.00 -4.60 -2.25
N LEU A 44 2.47 -5.24 -1.22
CA LEU A 44 1.43 -6.27 -1.37
C LEU A 44 0.13 -5.69 -1.93
N LEU A 45 -0.28 -4.50 -1.48
CA LEU A 45 -1.42 -3.79 -2.06
C LEU A 45 -1.20 -3.49 -3.54
N GLY A 46 0.00 -3.03 -3.92
CA GLY A 46 0.37 -2.77 -5.30
C GLY A 46 0.36 -4.02 -6.17
N ILE A 47 0.86 -5.15 -5.66
CA ILE A 47 0.80 -6.44 -6.34
C ILE A 47 -0.66 -6.88 -6.52
N ALA A 48 -1.51 -6.73 -5.50
CA ALA A 48 -2.92 -7.07 -5.59
C ALA A 48 -3.64 -6.23 -6.65
N ILE A 49 -3.40 -4.91 -6.68
CA ILE A 49 -3.91 -4.01 -7.72
C ILE A 49 -3.45 -4.47 -9.11
N PHE A 50 -2.17 -4.77 -9.28
CA PHE A 50 -1.61 -5.20 -10.57
C PHE A 50 -2.20 -6.54 -11.06
N ILE A 51 -2.43 -7.49 -10.14
CA ILE A 51 -3.11 -8.75 -10.48
C ILE A 51 -4.54 -8.49 -10.92
N ILE A 52 -5.29 -7.63 -10.22
CA ILE A 52 -6.66 -7.26 -10.60
C ILE A 52 -6.68 -6.60 -11.97
N ASP A 53 -5.73 -5.69 -12.25
CA ASP A 53 -5.61 -5.00 -13.53
C ASP A 53 -5.38 -5.99 -14.69
N ILE A 54 -4.43 -6.91 -14.53
CA ILE A 54 -4.17 -7.99 -15.49
C ILE A 54 -5.43 -8.85 -15.73
N ILE A 55 -6.10 -9.26 -14.65
CA ILE A 55 -7.34 -10.05 -14.76
C ILE A 55 -8.41 -9.27 -15.52
N SER A 56 -8.54 -7.96 -15.23
CA SER A 56 -9.50 -7.10 -15.89
C SER A 56 -9.27 -7.07 -17.40
N TYR A 57 -8.02 -6.92 -17.85
CA TYR A 57 -7.63 -6.90 -19.26
C TYR A 57 -8.07 -8.16 -20.02
N PHE A 58 -7.92 -9.34 -19.41
CA PHE A 58 -8.36 -10.61 -20.03
C PHE A 58 -9.88 -10.75 -20.13
N LEU A 59 -10.64 -10.03 -19.29
CA LEU A 59 -12.10 -10.04 -19.30
C LEU A 59 -12.72 -8.98 -20.24
N VAL A 60 -11.95 -7.97 -20.64
CA VAL A 60 -12.38 -6.86 -21.54
C VAL A 60 -13.07 -7.33 -22.83
N PRO A 61 -12.59 -8.36 -23.56
CA PRO A 61 -13.21 -8.75 -24.83
C PRO A 61 -14.67 -9.19 -24.70
N LEU A 62 -15.12 -9.56 -23.50
CA LEU A 62 -16.49 -9.99 -23.23
C LEU A 62 -17.42 -8.85 -22.78
N PHE A 63 -16.89 -7.77 -22.17
CA PHE A 63 -17.71 -6.74 -21.53
C PHE A 63 -17.02 -5.36 -21.44
N LEU A 64 -17.16 -4.53 -22.47
CA LEU A 64 -16.61 -3.16 -22.51
C LEU A 64 -17.03 -2.25 -21.33
N PRO A 65 -18.29 -2.22 -20.85
CA PRO A 65 -18.67 -1.36 -19.73
C PRO A 65 -18.05 -1.76 -18.38
N LEU A 66 -17.66 -3.03 -18.23
CA LEU A 66 -17.05 -3.54 -17.00
C LEU A 66 -15.64 -3.00 -16.80
N LEU A 67 -14.92 -2.63 -17.87
CA LEU A 67 -13.58 -2.05 -17.78
C LEU A 67 -13.57 -0.77 -16.92
N TYR A 68 -14.49 0.16 -17.15
CA TYR A 68 -14.58 1.40 -16.37
C TYR A 68 -14.89 1.16 -14.89
N ILE A 69 -15.60 0.07 -14.57
CA ILE A 69 -15.88 -0.34 -13.19
C ILE A 69 -14.59 -0.84 -12.53
N PHE A 70 -13.79 -1.65 -13.23
CA PHE A 70 -12.49 -2.10 -12.71
C PHE A 70 -11.52 -0.95 -12.51
N ASP A 71 -11.41 -0.02 -13.46
CA ASP A 71 -10.57 1.18 -13.34
C ASP A 71 -10.98 2.01 -12.11
N LEU A 72 -12.28 2.22 -11.92
CA LEU A 72 -12.81 2.95 -10.77
C LEU A 72 -12.50 2.22 -9.46
N LEU A 73 -12.67 0.90 -9.40
CA LEU A 73 -12.34 0.10 -8.23
C LEU A 73 -10.84 0.17 -7.90
N ILE A 74 -9.97 0.06 -8.91
CA ILE A 74 -8.52 0.21 -8.75
C ILE A 74 -8.19 1.60 -8.20
N ALA A 75 -8.79 2.65 -8.75
CA ALA A 75 -8.58 4.02 -8.27
C ALA A 75 -9.03 4.21 -6.81
N ILE A 76 -10.17 3.62 -6.42
CA ILE A 76 -10.66 3.65 -5.04
C ILE A 76 -9.69 2.91 -4.10
N VAL A 77 -9.22 1.73 -4.47
CA VAL A 77 -8.26 0.95 -3.66
C VAL A 77 -6.93 1.68 -3.54
N TRP A 78 -6.47 2.34 -4.61
CA TRP A 78 -5.27 3.17 -4.58
C TRP A 78 -5.44 4.37 -3.64
N LEU A 79 -6.56 5.10 -3.72
CA LEU A 79 -6.89 6.20 -2.79
C LEU A 79 -6.97 5.72 -1.34
N TYR A 80 -7.51 4.52 -1.11
CA TYR A 80 -7.52 3.90 0.20
C TYR A 80 -6.09 3.63 0.71
N GLY A 81 -5.18 3.17 -0.16
CA GLY A 81 -3.75 3.07 0.18
C GLY A 81 -3.14 4.41 0.61
N ILE A 82 -3.42 5.49 -0.12
CA ILE A 82 -2.97 6.84 0.27
C ILE A 82 -3.55 7.23 1.64
N TYR A 83 -4.83 6.96 1.89
CA TYR A 83 -5.45 7.20 3.19
C TYR A 83 -4.78 6.41 4.32
N VAL A 84 -4.44 5.14 4.09
CA VAL A 84 -3.66 4.33 5.04
C VAL A 84 -2.29 4.96 5.33
N GLY A 85 -1.60 5.45 4.29
CA GLY A 85 -0.34 6.19 4.46
C GLY A 85 -0.50 7.50 5.24
N TYR A 86 -1.62 8.21 5.06
CA TYR A 86 -1.95 9.42 5.81
C TYR A 86 -2.18 9.12 7.29
N GLU A 87 -3.01 8.14 7.63
CA GLU A 87 -3.25 7.76 9.03
C GLU A 87 -1.96 7.32 9.71
N ALA A 88 -1.09 6.59 9.01
CA ALA A 88 0.22 6.22 9.50
C ALA A 88 1.11 7.44 9.76
N SER A 89 1.04 8.49 8.94
CA SER A 89 1.77 9.75 9.15
C SER A 89 1.39 10.47 10.46
N ILE A 90 0.18 10.22 10.97
CA ILE A 90 -0.35 10.74 12.23
C ILE A 90 -0.39 9.68 13.35
N ASN A 91 0.48 8.67 13.26
CA ASN A 91 0.65 7.60 14.26
C ASN A 91 -0.57 6.69 14.46
N LYS A 92 -1.37 6.48 13.41
CA LYS A 92 -2.47 5.52 13.39
C LYS A 92 -2.24 4.46 12.31
N ASP A 93 -1.92 3.25 12.76
CA ASP A 93 -1.59 2.16 11.84
C ASP A 93 -2.84 1.38 11.45
N ILE A 94 -3.21 1.46 10.17
CA ILE A 94 -4.32 0.70 9.60
C ILE A 94 -3.79 -0.61 9.03
N PHE A 95 -4.40 -1.71 9.46
CA PHE A 95 -4.17 -3.04 8.92
C PHE A 95 -5.18 -3.32 7.82
N ILE A 96 -4.70 -3.47 6.59
CA ILE A 96 -5.53 -3.95 5.49
C ILE A 96 -5.80 -5.45 5.76
N PRO A 97 -7.05 -5.93 5.75
CA PRO A 97 -7.33 -7.34 6.03
C PRO A 97 -6.50 -8.28 5.15
N TYR A 98 -5.93 -9.33 5.75
CA TYR A 98 -5.00 -10.30 5.13
C TYR A 98 -3.63 -9.72 4.73
N ILE A 99 -3.61 -8.58 4.04
CA ILE A 99 -2.37 -7.93 3.58
C ILE A 99 -1.55 -7.41 4.76
N GLY A 100 -2.18 -6.66 5.66
CA GLY A 100 -1.55 -6.08 6.83
C GLY A 100 -1.11 -7.14 7.83
N ASP A 101 -1.92 -8.18 8.06
CA ASP A 101 -1.53 -9.26 8.95
C ASP A 101 -0.29 -10.01 8.39
N TYR A 102 -0.23 -10.24 7.07
CA TYR A 102 0.96 -10.82 6.43
C TYR A 102 2.17 -9.87 6.51
N ALA A 103 1.98 -8.58 6.24
CA ALA A 103 3.05 -7.59 6.32
C ALA A 103 3.64 -7.53 7.74
N ALA A 104 2.80 -7.54 8.77
CA ALA A 104 3.22 -7.53 10.16
C ALA A 104 4.04 -8.78 10.53
N ASN A 105 3.62 -9.96 10.06
CA ASN A 105 4.36 -11.20 10.25
C ASN A 105 5.76 -11.16 9.61
N VAL A 106 5.89 -10.60 8.40
CA VAL A 106 7.17 -10.48 7.70
C VAL A 106 8.12 -9.48 8.38
N THR A 107 7.58 -8.41 8.96
CA THR A 107 8.40 -7.31 9.49
C THR A 107 8.60 -7.35 11.00
N GLY A 108 7.87 -8.21 11.71
CA GLY A 108 7.85 -8.26 13.17
C GLY A 108 7.11 -7.08 13.81
N PHE A 109 6.30 -6.35 13.04
CA PHE A 109 5.45 -5.27 13.56
C PHE A 109 4.30 -5.86 14.38
N LYS A 110 3.99 -5.23 15.52
CA LYS A 110 2.94 -5.67 16.42
C LYS A 110 1.72 -4.77 16.26
N LYS A 111 0.56 -5.41 16.15
CA LYS A 111 -0.76 -4.78 16.06
C LYS A 111 -1.16 -4.14 17.38
#